data_AF-A0AAD9BJS4-F1
#
_entry.id   AF-A0AAD9BJS4-F1
#
_cell.length_a   1.000
_cell.length_b   1.000
_cell.length_c   1.000
_cell.angle_alpha   90.00
_cell.angle_beta   90.00
_cell.angle_gamma   90.00
#
_symmetry.space_group_name_H-M   'P 1'
#
loop_
_entity.id
_entity.type
_entity.pdbx_description
1 polymer ?
#
loop_
_entity_poly.entity_id
_entity_poly.type
_entity_poly.pdbx_seq_one_letter_code
_entity_poly.pdbx_strand_id
1 'polypeptide(L)'
;MAGLEIVQTEEMPKVRIDNIHPVIKAFIGNVTVKQWALLKVGTPDDTTQVLLADMFMNIVTALREAFLQAFRSMDVVVSEDCVKATLGDTIPESFAEVLKVDDQVQCASSKLLSEW
;
A
#
# COMPACT_ATOMS: atom_id res chain seq x y z
N MET A 1 -15.04 -13.85 30.34
CA MET A 1 -14.54 -14.02 28.96
C MET A 1 -14.93 -12.76 28.22
N ALA A 2 -14.01 -11.84 28.00
CA ALA A 2 -14.27 -10.66 27.18
C ALA A 2 -14.43 -11.14 25.73
N GLY A 3 -15.52 -10.76 25.08
CA GLY A 3 -15.73 -11.04 23.67
C GLY A 3 -14.78 -10.18 22.86
N LEU A 4 -14.00 -10.80 21.98
CA LEU A 4 -13.15 -10.07 21.02
C LEU A 4 -14.07 -9.28 20.08
N GLU A 5 -14.00 -7.96 20.13
CA GLU A 5 -14.70 -7.10 19.18
C GLU A 5 -13.94 -7.14 17.84
N ILE A 6 -14.66 -7.51 16.78
CA ILE A 6 -14.16 -7.50 15.42
C ILE A 6 -14.25 -6.06 14.93
N VAL A 7 -13.11 -5.46 14.58
CA VAL A 7 -13.09 -4.10 14.02
C VAL A 7 -13.82 -4.11 12.68
N GLN A 8 -14.88 -3.31 12.59
CA GLN A 8 -15.54 -3.01 11.33
C GLN A 8 -14.66 -2.06 10.52
N THR A 9 -14.74 -2.17 9.20
CA THR A 9 -13.93 -1.43 8.21
C THR A 9 -13.93 0.09 8.41
N GLU A 10 -14.95 0.65 9.07
CA GLU A 10 -15.10 2.09 9.31
C GLU A 10 -14.26 2.64 10.47
N GLU A 11 -13.77 1.79 11.38
CA GLU A 11 -12.97 2.19 12.55
C GLU A 11 -11.48 1.89 12.38
N MET A 12 -11.08 1.38 11.20
CA MET A 12 -9.68 1.08 10.96
C MET A 12 -8.87 2.38 11.00
N PRO A 13 -7.81 2.46 11.82
CA PRO A 13 -6.91 3.59 11.78
C PRO A 13 -6.37 3.67 10.35
N LYS A 14 -6.77 4.70 9.62
CA LYS A 14 -6.32 4.89 8.23
C LYS A 14 -4.81 4.78 8.23
N VAL A 15 -4.30 3.68 7.67
CA VAL A 15 -2.89 3.57 7.38
C VAL A 15 -2.62 4.69 6.40
N ARG A 16 -1.97 5.75 6.89
CA ARG A 16 -1.87 6.98 6.12
C ARG A 16 -0.91 6.74 4.96
N ILE A 17 -1.26 7.28 3.81
CA ILE A 17 -0.41 7.43 2.63
C ILE A 17 1.01 7.88 3.02
N ASP A 18 1.11 8.72 4.06
CA ASP A 18 2.35 9.20 4.68
C ASP A 18 3.37 8.09 5.03
N ASN A 19 2.94 6.87 5.30
CA ASN A 19 3.83 5.75 5.65
C ASN A 19 4.46 5.08 4.42
N ILE A 20 3.81 5.18 3.25
CA ILE A 20 4.20 4.50 2.01
C ILE A 20 4.89 5.49 1.05
N HIS A 21 4.46 6.75 1.04
CA HIS A 21 4.97 7.82 0.18
C HIS A 21 6.51 7.91 0.21
N PRO A 22 7.21 7.92 1.37
CA PRO A 22 8.67 8.01 1.39
C PRO A 22 9.36 6.86 0.68
N VAL A 23 8.80 5.64 0.78
CA VAL A 23 9.34 4.42 0.16
C VAL A 23 9.21 4.49 -1.36
N ILE A 24 8.03 4.86 -1.85
CA ILE A 24 7.76 5.01 -3.30
C ILE A 24 8.63 6.13 -3.88
N LYS A 25 8.75 7.25 -3.17
CA LYS A 25 9.58 8.39 -3.58
C LYS A 25 11.06 8.03 -3.65
N ALA A 26 11.57 7.25 -2.69
CA ALA A 26 12.94 6.77 -2.70
C ALA A 26 13.21 5.86 -3.90
N PHE A 27 12.30 4.93 -4.20
CA PHE A 27 12.40 4.08 -5.39
C PHE A 27 12.45 4.91 -6.68
N ILE A 28 11.48 5.82 -6.89
CA ILE A 28 11.44 6.66 -8.09
C ILE A 28 12.69 7.53 -8.21
N GLY A 29 13.22 8.05 -7.09
CA GLY A 29 14.46 8.84 -7.08
C GLY A 29 15.72 8.03 -7.44
N ASN A 30 15.70 6.71 -7.23
CA ASN A 30 16.84 5.81 -7.47
C ASN A 30 16.77 5.11 -8.85
N VAL A 31 15.66 5.24 -9.57
CA VAL A 31 15.49 4.62 -10.89
C VAL A 31 15.86 5.61 -11.99
N THR A 32 16.80 5.22 -12.86
CA THR A 32 17.19 6.03 -14.02
C THR A 32 16.13 5.99 -15.14
N VAL A 33 16.19 6.96 -16.07
CA VAL A 33 15.29 6.99 -17.24
C VAL A 33 15.34 5.69 -18.06
N LYS A 34 16.53 5.09 -18.21
CA LYS A 34 16.71 3.83 -18.94
C LYS A 34 16.04 2.67 -18.22
N GLN A 35 16.24 2.58 -16.91
CA GLN A 35 15.61 1.56 -16.07
C GLN A 35 14.08 1.73 -16.06
N TRP A 36 13.60 2.97 -16.00
CA TRP A 36 12.16 3.27 -16.13
C TRP A 36 11.59 2.83 -17.48
N ALA A 37 12.32 3.03 -18.57
CA ALA A 37 11.91 2.58 -19.90
C ALA A 37 11.81 1.05 -19.99
N LEU A 38 12.80 0.33 -19.43
CA LEU A 38 12.81 -1.13 -19.35
C LEU A 38 11.67 -1.67 -18.47
N LEU A 39 11.40 -1.01 -17.35
CA LEU A 39 10.30 -1.35 -16.46
C LEU A 39 8.94 -1.22 -17.17
N LYS A 40 8.71 -0.12 -17.90
CA LYS A 40 7.45 0.12 -18.63
C LYS A 40 7.13 -0.93 -19.69
N VAL A 41 8.15 -1.54 -20.31
CA VAL A 41 7.97 -2.59 -21.31
C VAL A 41 7.94 -4.01 -20.71
N GLY A 42 7.95 -4.12 -19.37
CA GLY A 42 7.86 -5.39 -18.65
C GLY A 42 9.16 -6.19 -18.61
N THR A 43 10.30 -5.58 -18.93
CA THR A 43 11.62 -6.24 -18.94
C THR A 43 12.62 -5.48 -18.06
N PRO A 44 12.36 -5.31 -16.75
CA PRO A 44 13.29 -4.63 -15.86
C PRO A 44 14.63 -5.36 -15.81
N ASP A 45 15.73 -4.60 -15.79
CA ASP A 45 17.06 -5.18 -15.54
C ASP A 45 17.19 -5.70 -14.10
N ASP A 46 18.22 -6.52 -13.86
CA ASP A 46 18.44 -7.15 -12.54
C ASP A 46 18.53 -6.13 -11.41
N THR A 47 19.12 -4.95 -11.67
CA THR A 47 19.20 -3.87 -10.69
C THR A 47 17.81 -3.32 -10.37
N THR A 48 16.97 -3.09 -11.38
CA THR A 48 15.60 -2.61 -11.22
C THR A 48 14.73 -3.65 -10.51
N GLN A 49 14.94 -4.94 -10.77
CA GLN A 49 14.25 -6.02 -10.05
C GLN A 49 14.61 -6.03 -8.56
N VAL A 50 15.88 -5.83 -8.21
CA VAL A 50 16.32 -5.71 -6.81
C VAL A 50 15.71 -4.46 -6.16
N LEU A 51 15.70 -3.32 -6.85
CA LEU A 51 15.08 -2.09 -6.35
C LEU A 51 13.57 -2.24 -6.13
N LEU A 52 12.87 -2.96 -7.00
CA LEU A 52 11.45 -3.29 -6.81
C LEU A 52 11.24 -4.19 -5.60
N ALA A 53 12.04 -5.25 -5.45
CA ALA A 53 11.96 -6.16 -4.32
C ALA A 53 12.19 -5.41 -2.99
N ASP A 54 13.20 -4.55 -2.94
CA ASP A 54 13.49 -3.70 -1.78
C ASP A 54 12.33 -2.74 -1.48
N MET A 55 11.78 -2.07 -2.50
CA MET A 55 10.60 -1.22 -2.35
C MET A 55 9.42 -2.00 -1.75
N PHE A 56 9.10 -3.19 -2.27
CA PHE A 56 8.00 -4.01 -1.74
C PHE A 56 8.24 -4.44 -0.29
N MET A 57 9.45 -4.86 0.06
CA MET A 57 9.79 -5.22 1.44
C MET A 57 9.68 -4.03 2.40
N ASN A 58 10.09 -2.85 1.96
CA ASN A 58 9.98 -1.62 2.73
C ASN A 58 8.51 -1.18 2.90
N ILE A 59 7.67 -1.32 1.87
CA ILE A 59 6.22 -1.10 1.97
C ILE A 59 5.62 -2.06 3.01
N VAL A 60 5.89 -3.37 2.91
CA VAL A 60 5.37 -4.37 3.86
C VAL A 60 5.80 -4.05 5.30
N THR A 61 7.05 -3.62 5.48
CA THR A 61 7.58 -3.27 6.81
C THR A 61 6.89 -2.03 7.37
N ALA A 62 6.76 -0.95 6.58
CA ALA A 62 6.09 0.28 7.00
C ALA A 62 4.61 0.03 7.35
N LEU A 63 3.93 -0.77 6.54
CA LEU A 63 2.53 -1.16 6.78
C LEU A 63 2.40 -1.97 8.07
N ARG A 64 3.27 -2.96 8.28
CA ARG A 64 3.28 -3.76 9.50
C ARG A 64 3.48 -2.88 10.73
N GLU A 65 4.43 -1.96 10.71
CA GLU A 65 4.69 -1.04 11.82
C GLU A 65 3.51 -0.12 12.08
N ALA A 66 2.89 0.42 11.01
CA ALA A 66 1.71 1.25 11.11
C ALA A 66 0.54 0.50 11.76
N PHE A 67 0.26 -0.73 11.32
CA PHE A 67 -0.77 -1.57 11.93
C PHE A 67 -0.47 -1.91 13.38
N LEU A 68 0.76 -2.32 13.69
CA LEU A 68 1.17 -2.62 15.07
C LEU A 68 1.07 -1.40 15.99
N GLN A 69 1.40 -0.21 15.51
CA GLN A 69 1.26 1.02 16.29
C GLN A 69 -0.20 1.39 16.50
N ALA A 70 -1.02 1.31 15.45
CA ALA A 70 -2.39 1.75 15.48
C ALA A 70 -3.28 0.85 16.36
N PHE A 71 -2.98 -0.45 16.41
CA PHE A 71 -3.68 -1.41 17.25
C PHE A 71 -2.95 -1.75 18.56
N ARG A 72 -1.82 -1.10 18.87
CA ARG A 72 -0.98 -1.41 20.05
C ARG A 72 -1.77 -1.43 21.37
N SER A 73 -2.76 -0.55 21.50
CA SER A 73 -3.58 -0.37 22.70
C SER A 73 -5.01 -0.91 22.54
N MET A 74 -5.33 -1.58 21.44
CA MET A 74 -6.66 -2.07 21.13
C MET A 74 -6.69 -3.60 21.25
N ASP A 75 -7.62 -4.14 22.03
CA ASP A 75 -7.85 -5.59 22.11
C ASP A 75 -8.81 -6.02 20.99
N VAL A 76 -8.33 -5.93 19.76
CA VAL A 76 -9.15 -6.10 18.56
C VAL A 76 -8.59 -7.17 17.63
N VAL A 77 -9.50 -7.90 16.99
CA VAL A 77 -9.15 -8.83 15.91
C VAL A 77 -9.35 -8.11 14.58
N VAL A 78 -8.26 -8.00 13.81
CA VAL A 78 -8.27 -7.41 12.49
C VAL A 78 -8.39 -8.53 11.46
N SER A 79 -9.45 -8.51 10.65
CA SER A 79 -9.64 -9.49 9.58
C SER A 79 -8.73 -9.18 8.38
N GLU A 80 -8.38 -10.22 7.62
CA GLU A 80 -7.61 -10.09 6.38
C GLU A 80 -8.32 -9.18 5.36
N ASP A 81 -9.66 -9.27 5.27
CA ASP A 81 -10.46 -8.45 4.37
C ASP A 81 -10.40 -6.96 4.73
N CYS A 82 -10.36 -6.63 6.02
CA CYS A 82 -10.22 -5.26 6.50
C CYS A 82 -8.85 -4.66 6.12
N VAL A 83 -7.79 -5.47 6.24
CA VAL A 83 -6.44 -5.10 5.79
C VAL A 83 -6.42 -4.91 4.27
N LYS A 84 -6.99 -5.84 3.51
CA LYS A 84 -7.04 -5.77 2.04
C LYS A 84 -7.79 -4.54 1.55
N ALA A 85 -8.94 -4.20 2.14
CA ALA A 85 -9.70 -3.01 1.77
C ALA A 85 -8.87 -1.73 2.00
N THR A 86 -8.21 -1.62 3.15
CA THR A 86 -7.40 -0.45 3.50
C THR A 86 -6.16 -0.33 2.61
N LEU A 87 -5.45 -1.42 2.37
CA LEU A 87 -4.24 -1.42 1.55
C LEU A 87 -4.53 -1.30 0.05
N GLY A 88 -5.66 -1.86 -0.39
CA GLY A 88 -6.11 -1.87 -1.78
C GLY A 88 -6.22 -0.46 -2.35
N ASP A 89 -6.72 0.50 -1.57
CA ASP A 89 -6.86 1.90 -1.99
C ASP A 89 -5.59 2.71 -1.67
N THR A 90 -5.00 2.51 -0.48
CA THR A 90 -3.85 3.32 -0.03
C THR A 90 -2.62 3.17 -0.93
N ILE A 91 -2.33 1.95 -1.44
CA ILE A 91 -1.15 1.71 -2.26
C ILE A 91 -1.25 2.44 -3.62
N PRO A 92 -2.31 2.24 -4.44
CA PRO A 92 -2.50 2.98 -5.68
C PRO A 92 -2.50 4.50 -5.49
N GLU A 93 -3.23 5.03 -4.50
CA GLU A 93 -3.27 6.46 -4.19
C GLU A 93 -1.87 7.02 -3.90
N SER A 94 -1.06 6.27 -3.13
CA SER A 94 0.32 6.67 -2.84
C SER A 94 1.17 6.74 -4.11
N PHE A 95 1.05 5.77 -5.02
CA PHE A 95 1.77 5.81 -6.30
C PHE A 95 1.30 6.97 -7.18
N ALA A 96 0.00 7.21 -7.27
CA ALA A 96 -0.60 8.32 -8.02
C ALA A 96 -0.09 9.67 -7.52
N GLU A 97 -0.06 9.87 -6.20
CA GLU A 97 0.45 11.09 -5.58
C GLU A 97 1.94 11.34 -5.90
N VAL A 98 2.80 10.33 -5.70
CA VAL A 98 4.24 10.49 -5.97
C VAL A 98 4.52 10.73 -7.45
N LEU A 99 3.80 10.03 -8.34
CA LEU A 99 3.94 10.17 -9.79
C LEU A 99 3.24 11.42 -10.34
N LYS A 100 2.43 12.11 -9.52
CA LYS A 100 1.58 13.24 -9.92
C LYS A 100 0.69 12.92 -11.11
N VAL A 101 0.09 11.73 -11.08
CA VAL A 101 -0.88 11.26 -12.06
C VAL A 101 -2.20 11.01 -11.35
N ASP A 102 -3.30 11.04 -12.09
CA ASP A 102 -4.58 10.63 -11.54
C ASP A 102 -4.53 9.14 -11.20
N ASP A 103 -5.14 8.75 -10.08
CA ASP A 103 -5.29 7.34 -9.76
C ASP A 103 -6.30 6.70 -10.74
N GLN A 104 -5.78 5.93 -11.69
CA GLN A 104 -6.57 5.19 -12.67
C GLN A 104 -6.90 3.78 -12.20
N VAL A 105 -6.30 3.33 -11.10
CA VAL A 105 -6.61 2.02 -10.54
C VAL A 105 -7.95 2.13 -9.86
N GLN A 106 -8.98 1.67 -10.56
CA GLN A 106 -10.26 1.35 -9.96
C GLN A 106 -10.11 0.12 -9.05
N CYS A 107 -9.40 0.26 -7.93
CA CYS A 107 -9.18 -0.79 -6.95
C CYS A 107 -10.45 -1.01 -6.12
N ALA A 108 -10.82 -2.26 -5.83
CA ALA A 108 -12.11 -2.64 -5.26
C ALA A 108 -12.18 -2.47 -3.72
N SER A 109 -12.19 -1.25 -3.19
CA SER A 109 -13.43 -0.56 -2.82
C SER A 109 -14.26 -0.10 -4.02
N SER A 110 -13.62 0.28 -5.13
CA SER A 110 -14.19 0.83 -6.36
C SER A 110 -14.84 -0.16 -7.35
N LYS A 111 -14.84 -1.49 -7.12
CA LYS A 111 -15.61 -2.47 -7.93
C LYS A 111 -16.62 -3.30 -7.15
N LEU A 112 -16.51 -3.40 -5.82
CA LEU A 112 -17.61 -3.90 -4.98
C LEU A 112 -18.78 -2.88 -4.90
N LEU A 113 -18.53 -1.61 -5.23
CA LEU A 113 -19.52 -0.55 -5.47
C LEU A 113 -20.06 -0.49 -6.90
N SER A 114 -19.49 -1.22 -7.86
CA SER A 114 -19.99 -1.22 -9.24
C SER A 114 -20.93 -2.39 -9.55
N GLU A 115 -21.21 -3.27 -8.57
CA GLU A 115 -22.07 -4.45 -8.73
C GLU A 115 -23.15 -4.58 -7.62
N TRP A 116 -23.82 -3.47 -7.25
CA TRP A 116 -25.15 -3.46 -6.64
C TRP A 116 -26.12 -2.60 -7.47
#